data_AF-A0A1B4N0E1-F1
#
_entry.id   AF-A0A1B4N0E1-F1
#
_cell.length_a   1.000
_cell.length_b   1.000
_cell.length_c   1.000
_cell.angle_alpha   90.00
_cell.angle_beta   90.00
_cell.angle_gamma   90.00
#
_symmetry.space_group_name_H-M   'P 1'
#
loop_
_entity.id
_entity.type
_entity.pdbx_description
1 polymer ?
#
loop_
_entity_poly.entity_id
_entity_poly.type
_entity_poly.pdbx_seq_one_letter_code
_entity_poly.pdbx_strand_id
1 'polypeptide(L)'
;MNGLIVVASGVFGGAAGVLLRVAALKGAALGESSLLPWIARASAVAAYGIGFVLYALALRKTTLAVAYPTMVAMSMIVVLSFTALHEQVLRPMQAMGAVVILVGVWMVTRHA
;
A
#
# COMPACT_ATOMS: atom_id res chain seq x y z
N MET A 1 -2.28 20.14 -6.61
CA MET A 1 -1.21 19.16 -6.94
C MET A 1 -0.74 18.29 -5.75
N ASN A 2 -1.16 18.54 -4.49
CA ASN A 2 -0.67 17.77 -3.32
C ASN A 2 -1.28 16.36 -3.16
N GLY A 3 -2.55 16.16 -3.54
CA GLY A 3 -3.19 14.85 -3.43
C GLY A 3 -2.48 13.77 -4.25
N LEU A 4 -1.89 14.15 -5.39
CA LEU A 4 -1.09 13.26 -6.23
C LEU A 4 0.13 12.70 -5.50
N ILE A 5 0.76 13.49 -4.62
CA ILE A 5 1.92 13.06 -3.83
C ILE A 5 1.50 12.06 -2.74
N VAL A 6 0.35 12.28 -2.10
CA VAL A 6 -0.22 11.34 -1.11
C VAL A 6 -0.64 10.02 -1.79
N VAL A 7 -1.21 10.12 -2.99
CA VAL A 7 -1.56 8.93 -3.78
C VAL A 7 -0.31 8.16 -4.15
N ALA A 8 0.73 8.85 -4.65
CA ALA A 8 2.01 8.23 -4.95
C ALA A 8 2.64 7.57 -3.72
N SER A 9 2.63 8.23 -2.55
CA SER A 9 3.14 7.63 -1.31
C SER A 9 2.39 6.36 -0.93
N GLY A 10 1.07 6.36 -1.08
CA GLY A 10 0.24 5.17 -0.86
C GLY A 10 0.54 4.05 -1.86
N VAL A 11 0.79 4.38 -3.13
CA VAL A 11 1.16 3.37 -4.14
C VAL A 11 2.49 2.71 -3.79
N PHE A 12 3.50 3.47 -3.38
CA PHE A 12 4.78 2.92 -2.91
C PHE A 12 4.62 2.08 -1.64
N GLY A 13 3.78 2.51 -0.69
CA GLY A 13 3.45 1.73 0.51
C GLY A 13 2.76 0.40 0.18
N GLY A 14 1.81 0.42 -0.76
CA GLY A 14 1.15 -0.79 -1.26
C GLY A 14 2.10 -1.72 -2.01
N ALA A 15 2.96 -1.17 -2.88
CA ALA A 15 3.98 -1.94 -3.59
C ALA A 15 4.98 -2.60 -2.63
N ALA A 16 5.39 -1.91 -1.57
CA ALA A 16 6.22 -2.48 -0.52
C ALA A 16 5.51 -3.65 0.19
N GLY A 17 4.22 -3.51 0.49
CA GLY A 17 3.41 -4.60 1.05
C GLY A 17 3.34 -5.82 0.12
N VAL A 18 3.19 -5.60 -1.20
CA VAL A 18 3.23 -6.67 -2.21
C VAL A 18 4.61 -7.33 -2.24
N LEU A 19 5.70 -6.57 -2.23
CA LEU A 19 7.07 -7.09 -2.22
C LEU A 19 7.35 -7.93 -0.97
N LEU A 20 6.87 -7.52 0.21
CA LEU A 20 6.97 -8.32 1.44
C LEU A 20 6.19 -9.63 1.34
N ARG A 21 5.00 -9.62 0.74
CA ARG A 21 4.23 -10.84 0.49
C ARG A 21 4.97 -11.77 -0.45
N VAL A 22 5.54 -11.25 -1.54
CA VAL A 22 6.38 -12.02 -2.48
C VAL A 22 7.61 -12.58 -1.77
N ALA A 23 8.25 -11.79 -0.91
CA ALA A 23 9.38 -12.25 -0.11
C ALA A 23 9.00 -13.40 0.82
N ALA A 24 7.85 -13.31 1.50
CA ALA A 24 7.36 -14.36 2.38
C ALA A 24 7.07 -15.66 1.62
N LEU A 25 6.40 -15.57 0.47
CA LEU A 25 6.10 -16.73 -0.38
C LEU A 25 7.38 -17.39 -0.92
N LYS A 26 8.34 -16.58 -1.39
CA LYS A 26 9.64 -17.11 -1.87
C LYS A 26 10.48 -17.69 -0.73
N GLY A 27 10.45 -17.10 0.46
CA GLY A 27 11.14 -17.63 1.63
C GLY A 27 10.59 -18.99 2.06
N ALA A 28 9.27 -19.16 2.03
CA ALA A 28 8.62 -20.44 2.32
C ALA A 28 8.94 -21.51 1.26
N ALA A 29 9.03 -21.14 -0.02
CA ALA A 29 9.25 -22.09 -1.12
C ALA A 29 10.73 -22.47 -1.34
N LEU A 30 11.65 -21.50 -1.23
CA LEU A 30 13.08 -21.68 -1.55
C LEU A 30 13.98 -21.78 -0.31
N GLY A 31 13.42 -21.56 0.89
CA GLY A 31 14.18 -21.42 2.13
C GLY A 31 14.80 -20.03 2.31
N GLU A 32 15.01 -19.66 3.58
CA GLU A 32 15.60 -18.36 4.00
C GLU A 32 17.07 -18.18 3.58
N SER A 33 17.74 -19.26 3.16
CA SER A 33 19.11 -19.26 2.66
C SER A 33 19.23 -18.73 1.23
N SER A 34 18.11 -18.61 0.51
CA SER A 34 18.09 -18.01 -0.83
C SER A 34 18.23 -16.49 -0.75
N LEU A 35 18.91 -15.89 -1.72
CA LEU A 35 19.06 -14.43 -1.80
C LEU A 35 17.78 -13.71 -2.25
N LEU A 36 16.89 -14.40 -2.98
CA LEU A 36 15.71 -13.79 -3.60
C LEU A 36 14.70 -13.20 -2.58
N PRO A 37 14.34 -13.88 -1.48
CA PRO A 37 13.51 -13.30 -0.42
C PRO A 37 14.14 -12.05 0.21
N TRP A 38 15.46 -12.05 0.39
CA TRP A 38 16.18 -10.91 0.96
C TRP A 38 16.21 -9.70 0.03
N ILE A 39 16.40 -9.91 -1.28
CA ILE A 39 16.30 -8.84 -2.29
C ILE A 39 14.87 -8.25 -2.31
N ALA A 40 13.84 -9.09 -2.22
CA ALA A 40 12.46 -8.65 -2.14
C ALA A 40 12.16 -7.85 -0.85
N ARG A 41 12.71 -8.27 0.30
CA ARG A 41 12.65 -7.50 1.56
C ARG A 41 13.35 -6.15 1.44
N ALA A 42 14.59 -6.13 0.91
CA ALA A 42 15.36 -4.91 0.75
C ALA A 42 14.68 -3.89 -0.18
N SER A 43 14.12 -4.38 -1.31
CA SER A 43 13.33 -3.53 -2.22
C SER A 43 12.03 -3.04 -1.58
N ALA A 44 11.38 -3.85 -0.73
CA ALA A 44 10.23 -3.38 0.04
C ALA A 44 10.60 -2.27 1.02
N VAL A 45 11.75 -2.37 1.71
CA VAL A 45 12.25 -1.30 2.60
C VAL A 45 12.50 -0.03 1.81
N ALA A 46 13.15 -0.12 0.64
CA ALA A 46 13.39 1.03 -0.22
C ALA A 46 12.08 1.68 -0.69
N ALA A 47 11.10 0.87 -1.11
CA ALA A 47 9.78 1.35 -1.50
C ALA A 47 9.03 2.03 -0.34
N TYR A 48 9.07 1.47 0.87
CA TYR A 48 8.52 2.13 2.05
C TYR A 48 9.22 3.46 2.36
N GLY A 49 10.56 3.50 2.24
CA GLY A 49 11.33 4.72 2.43
C GLY A 49 10.94 5.82 1.45
N ILE A 50 10.81 5.49 0.16
CA ILE A 50 10.34 6.42 -0.87
C ILE A 50 8.91 6.90 -0.56
N GLY A 51 8.01 5.97 -0.23
CA GLY A 51 6.64 6.30 0.16
C GLY A 51 6.59 7.24 1.36
N PHE A 52 7.40 6.99 2.38
CA PHE A 52 7.50 7.84 3.56
C PHE A 52 8.00 9.25 3.24
N VAL A 53 9.04 9.39 2.40
CA VAL A 53 9.56 10.70 1.98
C VAL A 53 8.49 11.48 1.22
N LEU A 54 7.78 10.84 0.29
CA LEU A 54 6.67 11.47 -0.44
C LEU A 54 5.55 11.91 0.52
N TYR A 55 5.18 11.06 1.48
CA TYR A 55 4.17 11.37 2.48
C TYR A 55 4.57 12.57 3.36
N ALA A 56 5.83 12.61 3.82
CA ALA A 56 6.38 13.72 4.58
C ALA A 56 6.36 15.04 3.77
N LEU A 57 6.66 14.98 2.47
CA LEU A 57 6.56 16.13 1.58
C LEU A 57 5.11 16.60 1.39
N ALA A 58 4.15 15.67 1.29
CA ALA A 58 2.74 16.01 1.16
C ALA A 58 2.18 16.70 2.42
N LEU A 59 2.62 16.27 3.61
CA LEU A 59 2.23 16.85 4.90
C LEU A 59 2.62 18.32 5.06
N ARG A 60 3.58 18.84 4.29
CA ARG A 60 3.93 20.27 4.31
C ARG A 60 2.79 21.17 3.86
N LYS A 61 1.79 20.62 3.17
CA LYS A 61 0.70 21.39 2.54
C LYS A 61 -0.68 20.71 2.65
N THR A 62 -0.79 19.64 3.45
CA THR A 62 -2.05 18.91 3.71
C THR A 62 -2.07 18.46 5.17
N THR A 63 -3.25 18.41 5.77
CA THR A 63 -3.43 17.96 7.16
C THR A 63 -3.28 16.45 7.31
N LEU A 64 -2.70 16.01 8.44
CA LEU A 64 -2.49 14.59 8.73
C LEU A 64 -3.82 13.80 8.76
N ALA A 65 -4.90 14.44 9.20
CA ALA A 65 -6.26 13.87 9.24
C ALA A 65 -6.78 13.41 7.86
N VAL A 66 -6.21 13.96 6.77
CA VAL A 66 -6.68 13.73 5.39
C VAL A 66 -5.64 12.93 4.61
N ALA A 67 -4.36 13.28 4.79
CA ALA A 67 -3.27 12.59 4.12
C ALA A 67 -3.18 11.12 4.53
N TYR A 68 -3.30 10.82 5.83
CA TYR A 68 -3.13 9.45 6.33
C TYR A 68 -4.21 8.48 5.83
N PRO A 69 -5.52 8.78 5.97
CA PRO A 69 -6.56 7.89 5.44
C PRO A 69 -6.44 7.69 3.93
N THR A 70 -6.09 8.75 3.18
CA THR A 70 -5.91 8.66 1.73
C THR A 70 -4.74 7.75 1.35
N MET A 71 -3.60 7.89 2.04
CA MET A 71 -2.42 7.05 1.81
C MET A 71 -2.71 5.57 2.09
N VAL A 72 -3.37 5.28 3.21
CA VAL A 72 -3.72 3.91 3.60
C VAL A 72 -4.70 3.30 2.60
N ALA A 73 -5.72 4.07 2.18
CA ALA A 73 -6.68 3.63 1.16
C ALA A 73 -5.98 3.24 -0.15
N MET A 74 -5.06 4.06 -0.63
CA MET A 74 -4.30 3.77 -1.84
C MET A 74 -3.39 2.55 -1.68
N SER A 75 -2.72 2.41 -0.53
CA SER A 75 -1.90 1.23 -0.23
C SER A 75 -2.75 -0.05 -0.26
N MET A 76 -3.93 0.00 0.35
CA MET A 76 -4.89 -1.09 0.37
C MET A 76 -5.37 -1.45 -1.04
N ILE A 77 -5.73 -0.47 -1.87
CA ILE A 77 -6.15 -0.70 -3.26
C ILE A 77 -5.07 -1.45 -4.03
N VAL A 78 -3.80 -1.06 -3.91
CA VAL A 78 -2.68 -1.73 -4.60
C VAL A 78 -2.55 -3.19 -4.15
N VAL A 79 -2.58 -3.45 -2.84
CA VAL A 79 -2.47 -4.81 -2.29
C VAL A 79 -3.65 -5.69 -2.72
N LEU A 80 -4.88 -5.17 -2.67
CA LEU A 80 -6.08 -5.90 -3.08
C LEU A 80 -6.09 -6.16 -4.59
N SER A 81 -5.69 -5.18 -5.40
CA SER A 81 -5.57 -5.33 -6.86
C SER A 81 -4.55 -6.40 -7.21
N PHE A 82 -3.39 -6.40 -6.55
CA PHE A 82 -2.40 -7.47 -6.72
C PHE A 82 -2.98 -8.84 -6.37
N THR A 83 -3.68 -8.94 -5.23
CA THR A 83 -4.32 -10.18 -4.75
C THR A 83 -5.36 -10.69 -5.76
N ALA A 84 -6.21 -9.80 -6.27
CA ALA A 84 -7.25 -10.12 -7.24
C ALA A 84 -6.70 -10.63 -8.58
N LEU A 85 -5.54 -10.10 -9.02
CA LEU A 85 -4.94 -10.43 -10.30
C LEU A 85 -4.09 -11.71 -10.27
N HIS A 86 -3.44 -12.04 -9.15
CA HIS A 86 -2.41 -13.09 -9.10
C HIS A 86 -2.80 -14.36 -8.36
N GLU A 87 -3.71 -14.29 -7.38
CA GLU A 87 -3.94 -15.44 -6.48
C GLU A 87 -5.37 -15.97 -6.54
N GLN A 88 -6.36 -15.12 -6.26
CA GLN A 88 -7.76 -15.54 -6.18
C GLN A 88 -8.71 -14.38 -6.50
N VAL A 89 -9.89 -14.71 -7.02
CA VAL A 89 -11.03 -13.77 -7.04
C VAL A 89 -11.29 -13.35 -5.59
N LEU A 90 -11.26 -12.03 -5.34
CA LEU A 90 -11.51 -11.48 -4.01
C LEU A 90 -12.81 -12.06 -3.44
N ARG A 91 -12.75 -12.56 -2.20
CA ARG A 91 -13.96 -13.05 -1.54
C ARG A 91 -14.97 -11.89 -1.45
N PRO A 92 -16.26 -12.10 -1.74
CA PRO A 92 -17.25 -11.02 -1.77
C PRO A 92 -17.25 -10.17 -0.49
N MET A 93 -17.05 -10.80 0.67
CA MET A 93 -16.97 -10.11 1.95
C MET A 93 -15.73 -9.21 2.09
N GLN A 94 -14.58 -9.59 1.52
CA GLN A 94 -13.39 -8.75 1.50
C GLN A 94 -13.60 -7.53 0.60
N ALA A 95 -14.24 -7.72 -0.56
CA ALA A 95 -14.60 -6.62 -1.44
C ALA A 95 -15.58 -5.65 -0.77
N MET A 96 -16.60 -6.15 -0.07
CA MET A 96 -17.51 -5.32 0.73
C MET A 96 -16.76 -4.53 1.82
N GLY A 97 -15.87 -5.19 2.57
CA GLY A 97 -15.05 -4.51 3.58
C GLY A 97 -14.18 -3.41 2.98
N ALA A 98 -13.56 -3.67 1.82
CA ALA A 98 -12.79 -2.66 1.10
C ALA A 98 -13.65 -1.45 0.68
N VAL A 99 -14.87 -1.70 0.17
CA VAL A 99 -15.82 -0.63 -0.16
C VAL A 99 -16.17 0.21 1.07
N VAL A 100 -16.47 -0.42 2.21
CA VAL A 100 -16.75 0.30 3.46
C VAL A 100 -15.58 1.19 3.89
N ILE A 101 -14.35 0.69 3.80
CA ILE A 101 -13.14 1.47 4.12
C ILE A 101 -13.00 2.66 3.15
N LEU A 102 -13.20 2.45 1.84
CA LEU A 102 -13.10 3.52 0.84
C LEU A 102 -14.17 4.60 1.04
N VAL A 103 -15.40 4.21 1.36
CA VAL A 103 -16.47 5.15 1.73
C VAL A 103 -16.10 5.92 2.99
N GLY A 104 -15.59 5.25 4.02
CA GLY A 104 -15.13 5.90 5.25
C GLY A 104 -14.02 6.92 4.99
N VAL A 105 -13.03 6.56 4.18
CA VAL A 105 -11.94 7.48 3.77
C VAL A 105 -12.52 8.67 3.00
N TRP A 106 -13.41 8.44 2.04
CA TRP A 106 -14.07 9.52 1.29
C TRP A 106 -14.85 10.46 2.22
N MET A 107 -15.59 9.92 3.20
CA MET A 107 -16.32 10.74 4.18
C MET A 107 -15.41 11.65 5.00
N VAL A 108 -14.21 11.17 5.35
CA VAL A 108 -13.20 11.95 6.09
C VAL A 108 -12.53 13.00 5.20
N THR A 109 -12.27 12.69 3.94
CA THR A 109 -11.46 13.53 3.05
C THR A 109 -12.27 14.52 2.21
N ARG A 110 -13.59 14.33 2.04
CA ARG A 110 -14.44 15.16 1.16
C ARG A 110 -14.51 16.64 1.53
N HIS A 111 -14.22 16.99 2.79
CA HIS A 111 -14.34 18.36 3.32
C HIS A 111 -12.98 19.02 3.56
N ALA A 112 -11.92 18.43 3.04
CA ALA A 112 -10.54 18.89 3.18
C ALA A 112 -10.01 19.54 1.91
#